data_AF-A0A353V8I7-F1
#
_entry.id   AF-A0A353V8I7-F1
#
_cell.length_a   1.000
_cell.length_b   1.000
_cell.length_c   1.000
_cell.angle_alpha   90.00
_cell.angle_beta   90.00
_cell.angle_gamma   90.00
#
_symmetry.space_group_name_H-M   'P 1'
#
loop_
_entity.id
_entity.type
_entity.pdbx_description
1 polymer ?
#
loop_
_entity_poly.entity_id
_entity_poly.type
_entity_poly.pdbx_seq_one_letter_code
_entity_poly.pdbx_strand_id
1 'polypeptide(L)' 'ALGERRARSARNFLVSQGVAADRIAILSFGEERPVCTEKTEACWSRNRRADFLVKPR' A
#
# COMPACT_ATOMS: atom_id res chain seq x y z
N ALA A 1 11.96 -1.43 -2.11
CA ALA A 1 11.75 0.03 -2.37
C ALA A 1 11.02 0.72 -1.19
N LEU A 2 10.78 2.05 -1.21
CA LEU A 2 10.08 2.78 -0.11
C LEU A 2 8.62 2.33 0.08
N GLY A 3 7.86 2.18 -1.02
CA GLY A 3 6.46 1.73 -0.96
C GLY A 3 6.32 0.35 -0.31
N GLU A 4 7.20 -0.57 -0.68
CA GLU A 4 7.27 -1.90 -0.11
C GLU A 4 7.59 -1.88 1.40
N ARG A 5 8.52 -1.01 1.86
CA ARG A 5 8.79 -0.83 3.30
C ARG A 5 7.55 -0.34 4.06
N ARG A 6 6.82 0.62 3.49
CA ARG A 6 5.55 1.11 4.07
C ARG A 6 4.51 0.00 4.16
N ALA A 7 4.35 -0.80 3.10
CA ALA A 7 3.42 -1.92 3.09
C ALA A 7 3.80 -3.01 4.11
N ARG A 8 5.10 -3.29 4.30
CA ARG A 8 5.58 -4.20 5.37
C ARG A 8 5.24 -3.68 6.77
N SER A 9 5.38 -2.38 7.01
CA SER A 9 4.99 -1.77 8.28
C SER A 9 3.49 -1.93 8.56
N ALA A 10 2.64 -1.68 7.56
CA ALA A 10 1.20 -1.87 7.69
C ALA A 10 0.82 -3.35 7.93
N ARG A 11 1.45 -4.29 7.20
CA ARG A 11 1.28 -5.73 7.44
C ARG A 11 1.63 -6.11 8.88
N ASN A 12 2.78 -5.67 9.37
CA ASN A 12 3.23 -6.02 10.72
C ASN A 12 2.27 -5.48 11.79
N PHE A 13 1.72 -4.29 11.59
CA PHE A 13 0.65 -3.76 12.44
C PHE A 13 -0.60 -4.64 12.40
N LEU A 14 -1.11 -5.02 11.22
CA LEU A 14 -2.29 -5.89 11.13
C LEU A 14 -2.06 -7.27 11.78
N VAL A 15 -0.86 -7.82 11.64
CA VAL A 15 -0.48 -9.07 12.31
C VAL A 15 -0.46 -8.90 13.82
N SER A 16 0.03 -7.77 14.35
CA SER A 16 -0.03 -7.50 15.80
C SER A 16 -1.46 -7.31 16.32
N GLN A 17 -2.40 -6.96 15.45
CA GLN A 17 -3.84 -6.90 15.74
C GLN A 17 -4.55 -8.27 15.56
N GLY A 18 -3.82 -9.36 15.30
CA GLY A 18 -4.36 -10.71 15.23
C GLY A 18 -4.77 -11.19 13.84
N VAL A 19 -4.50 -10.43 12.77
CA VAL A 19 -4.70 -10.92 11.41
C VAL A 19 -3.59 -11.91 11.06
N ALA A 20 -3.96 -13.15 10.70
CA ALA A 20 -3.00 -14.17 10.34
C ALA A 20 -2.12 -13.72 9.15
N ALA A 21 -0.80 -13.90 9.31
CA ALA A 21 0.21 -13.32 8.42
C ALA A 21 0.19 -13.88 7.00
N ASP A 22 -0.34 -15.10 6.82
CA ASP A 22 -0.58 -15.83 5.58
C ASP A 22 -1.77 -15.28 4.79
N ARG A 23 -2.70 -14.57 5.45
CA ARG A 23 -3.85 -13.92 4.81
C ARG A 23 -3.50 -12.57 4.16
N ILE A 24 -2.29 -12.06 4.36
CA ILE A 24 -1.87 -10.73 3.91
C ILE A 24 -0.76 -10.86 2.86
N ALA A 25 -1.08 -10.48 1.62
CA ALA A 25 -0.10 -10.30 0.55
C ALA A 25 0.28 -8.81 0.43
N ILE A 26 1.57 -8.54 0.20
CA ILE A 26 2.08 -7.20 -0.09
C ILE A 26 2.32 -7.08 -1.59
N LEU A 27 1.78 -6.02 -2.18
CA LEU A 27 2.07 -5.63 -3.55
C LEU A 27 2.48 -4.15 -3.56
N SER A 28 3.57 -3.81 -4.25
CA SER A 28 4.04 -2.44 -4.38
C SER A 28 4.30 -2.12 -5.84
N PHE A 29 3.63 -1.08 -6.34
CA PHE A 29 3.77 -0.62 -7.72
C PHE A 29 4.76 0.54 -7.87
N GLY A 30 5.36 1.01 -6.78
CA GLY A 30 6.20 2.22 -6.83
C GLY A 30 5.48 3.39 -7.50
N GLU A 31 6.06 3.90 -8.58
CA GLU A 31 5.50 5.00 -9.39
C GLU A 31 4.80 4.51 -10.67
N GLU A 32 4.67 3.20 -10.87
CA GLU A 32 4.16 2.59 -12.12
C GLU A 32 2.64 2.70 -12.29
N ARG A 33 1.90 2.96 -11.20
CA ARG A 33 0.43 3.09 -11.21
C ARG A 33 -0.04 4.40 -10.55
N PRO A 34 0.25 5.56 -11.18
CA PRO A 34 -0.22 6.84 -10.67
C PRO A 34 -1.74 6.97 -10.86
N VAL A 35 -2.40 7.68 -9.93
CA VAL A 35 -3.79 8.13 -10.07
C VAL A 35 -3.88 9.36 -10.94
N CYS A 36 -2.80 10.14 -11.01
CA CYS A 36 -2.70 11.40 -11.74
C CYS A 36 -1.23 11.64 -12.12
N THR A 37 -0.99 12.41 -13.19
CA THR A 37 0.37 12.60 -13.75
C THR A 37 0.83 14.05 -13.71
N GLU A 38 -0.01 14.96 -13.22
CA GLU A 38 0.31 16.37 -13.09
C GLU A 38 1.45 16.58 -12.09
N LYS A 39 2.34 17.53 -12.42
CA LYS A 39 3.48 17.88 -11.57
C LYS A 39 3.07 18.92 -10.52
N THR A 40 2.08 18.58 -9.72
CA THR A 40 1.55 19.45 -8.66
C THR A 40 1.55 18.70 -7.33
N GLU A 41 1.70 19.44 -6.22
CA GLU A 41 1.67 18.83 -4.88
C GLU A 41 0.34 18.13 -4.60
N ALA A 42 -0.76 18.68 -5.12
CA ALA A 42 -2.07 18.04 -5.03
C ALA A 42 -2.08 16.65 -5.67
N CYS A 43 -1.48 16.50 -6.85
CA CYS A 43 -1.38 15.20 -7.51
C CYS A 43 -0.42 14.24 -6.78
N TRP A 44 0.76 14.72 -6.38
CA TRP A 44 1.71 13.90 -5.64
C TRP A 44 1.13 13.37 -4.33
N SER A 45 0.37 14.20 -3.61
CA SER A 45 -0.35 13.79 -2.39
C SER A 45 -1.30 12.62 -2.66
N ARG A 46 -2.07 12.67 -3.76
CA ARG A 46 -2.98 11.58 -4.16
C ARG A 46 -2.23 10.30 -4.56
N ASN A 47 -1.04 10.42 -5.14
CA ASN A 47 -0.24 9.27 -5.54
C ASN A 47 0.45 8.57 -4.34
N ARG A 48 0.74 9.29 -3.26
CA ARG A 48 1.32 8.74 -2.02
C ARG A 48 0.26 8.02 -1.16
N ARG A 49 -0.28 6.90 -1.66
CA ARG A 49 -1.37 6.14 -1.01
C ARG A 49 -1.02 4.68 -0.75
N ALA A 50 -1.86 4.02 0.04
CA ALA A 50 -1.88 2.57 0.22
C ALA A 50 -3.33 2.09 0.11
N ASP A 51 -3.56 1.05 -0.70
CA ASP A 51 -4.88 0.49 -0.95
C ASP A 51 -4.99 -0.89 -0.29
N PHE A 52 -6.13 -1.18 0.37
CA PHE A 52 -6.42 -2.48 0.97
C PHE A 52 -7.50 -3.19 0.16
N LEU A 53 -7.18 -4.39 -0.33
CA LEU A 53 -8.12 -5.25 -1.04
C LEU A 53 -8.39 -6.51 -0.21
N VAL A 54 -9.66 -6.72 0.13
CA VAL A 54 -10.13 -7.93 0.83
C VAL A 54 -10.73 -8.87 -0.21
N LYS A 55 -10.11 -10.03 -0.40
CA LYS A 55 -10.68 -11.07 -1.27
C LYS A 55 -11.69 -11.90 -0.47
N PRO A 56 -12.91 -12.15 -0.99
CA PRO A 56 -13.81 -13.13 -0.42
C PRO A 56 -13.16 -14.53 -0.47
N ARG A 57 -13.55 -15.38 0.47
CA ARG A 57 -13.01 -16.73 0.62
C ARG A 57 -13.69 -17.72 -0.31
#